data_AF-A0A662HA05-F1
#
_entry.id   AF-A0A662HA05-F1
#
_cell.length_a   1.000
_cell.length_b   1.000
_cell.length_c   1.000
_cell.angle_alpha   90.00
_cell.angle_beta   90.00
_cell.angle_gamma   90.00
#
_symmetry.space_group_name_H-M   'P 1'
#
loop_
_entity.id
_entity.type
_entity.pdbx_description
1 polymer ?
#
loop_
_entity_poly.entity_id
_entity_poly.type
_entity_poly.pdbx_seq_one_letter_code
_entity_poly.pdbx_strand_id
1 'polypeptide(L)'
;EKEIELYIRKASSLNIALIDSSTGVLSDPHVNYSILTTEPIFVRALMDLFYSSLINTSTLVYRPAILRGKFASIWSIIHKLQKGEKLRVKGFEVKTGREVVVEGVVKNKVIDNGIASIILQTNNGVVKVGGIGAMLEDIEGLVFEIIS
;
A
#
# COMPACT_ATOMS: atom_id res chain seq x y z
N GLU A 1 20.44 -3.38 -9.88
CA GLU A 1 20.29 -3.36 -8.41
C GLU A 1 18.94 -4.00 -8.06
N LYS A 2 18.76 -4.56 -6.86
CA LYS A 2 17.49 -5.21 -6.50
C LYS A 2 16.49 -4.14 -6.04
N GLU A 3 15.35 -4.01 -6.70
CA GLU A 3 14.24 -3.12 -6.32
C GLU A 3 13.34 -3.75 -5.25
N ILE A 4 13.92 -4.53 -4.33
CA ILE A 4 13.17 -5.28 -3.31
C ILE A 4 13.48 -4.75 -1.93
N GLU A 5 12.48 -4.75 -1.05
CA GLU A 5 12.71 -4.62 0.39
C GLU A 5 12.73 -6.00 1.03
N LEU A 6 13.62 -6.18 2.02
CA LEU A 6 13.68 -7.39 2.80
C LEU A 6 13.41 -7.07 4.27
N TYR A 7 12.46 -7.81 4.82
CA TYR A 7 12.06 -7.75 6.23
C TYR A 7 12.34 -9.11 6.87
N ILE A 8 12.82 -9.10 8.12
CA ILE A 8 13.04 -10.31 8.91
C ILE A 8 12.17 -10.29 10.16
N ARG A 9 11.65 -11.47 10.53
CA ARG A 9 10.85 -11.68 11.73
C ARG A 9 11.33 -12.94 12.46
N LYS A 10 11.24 -12.94 13.79
CA LYS A 10 11.57 -14.12 14.62
C LYS A 10 10.41 -15.11 14.75
N ALA A 11 9.17 -14.64 14.71
CA ALA A 11 7.98 -15.48 14.80
C ALA A 11 7.66 -16.12 13.45
N SER A 12 7.34 -17.43 13.44
CA SER A 12 6.81 -18.06 12.23
C SER A 12 5.44 -17.47 11.89
N SER A 13 5.12 -17.50 10.60
CA SER A 13 3.82 -17.11 10.08
C SER A 13 3.45 -18.00 8.92
N LEU A 14 2.18 -17.99 8.56
CA LEU A 14 1.72 -18.49 7.27
C LEU A 14 2.52 -17.79 6.16
N ASN A 15 2.84 -18.55 5.11
CA ASN A 15 3.39 -18.00 3.88
C ASN A 15 2.26 -17.29 3.14
N ILE A 16 2.41 -15.99 2.94
CA ILE A 16 1.47 -15.15 2.21
C ILE A 16 2.19 -14.58 0.99
N ALA A 17 1.63 -14.81 -0.20
CA ALA A 17 2.02 -14.11 -1.41
C ALA A 17 0.83 -13.30 -1.93
N LEU A 18 1.07 -12.04 -2.26
CA LEU A 18 0.06 -11.11 -2.77
C LEU A 18 0.58 -10.52 -4.06
N ILE A 19 -0.27 -10.49 -5.09
CA ILE A 19 0.01 -9.84 -6.37
C ILE A 19 -1.03 -8.73 -6.52
N ASP A 20 -0.53 -7.49 -6.52
CA ASP A 20 -1.32 -6.26 -6.52
C ASP A 20 -2.45 -6.30 -5.47
N SER A 21 -3.69 -6.05 -5.89
CA SER A 21 -4.91 -6.17 -5.10
C SER A 21 -5.87 -7.21 -5.68
N SER A 22 -5.37 -8.14 -6.52
CA SER A 22 -6.20 -9.04 -7.32
C SER A 22 -6.01 -10.52 -7.00
N THR A 23 -4.87 -10.91 -6.42
CA THR A 23 -4.56 -12.33 -6.15
C THR A 23 -3.81 -12.50 -4.85
N GLY A 24 -4.23 -13.50 -4.06
CA GLY A 24 -3.58 -13.90 -2.83
C GLY A 24 -3.36 -15.41 -2.77
N VAL A 25 -2.23 -15.82 -2.19
CA VAL A 25 -1.92 -17.21 -1.87
C VAL A 25 -1.59 -17.30 -0.38
N LEU A 26 -2.20 -18.28 0.29
CA LEU A 26 -1.91 -18.64 1.67
C LEU A 26 -1.41 -20.09 1.72
N SER A 27 -0.31 -20.31 2.41
CA SER A 27 0.30 -21.64 2.55
C SER A 27 0.93 -21.79 3.93
N ASP A 28 1.01 -23.02 4.43
CA ASP A 28 1.70 -23.36 5.67
C ASP A 28 2.57 -24.58 5.39
N PRO A 29 3.88 -24.55 5.70
CA PRO A 29 4.76 -25.69 5.45
C PRO A 29 4.37 -26.97 6.22
N HIS A 30 3.55 -26.86 7.26
CA HIS A 30 3.03 -27.98 8.05
C HIS A 30 1.75 -28.60 7.47
N VAL A 31 1.20 -28.03 6.39
CA VAL A 31 -0.08 -28.41 5.81
C VAL A 31 0.09 -28.71 4.32
N ASN A 32 -0.43 -29.84 3.85
CA ASN A 32 -0.20 -30.32 2.47
C ASN A 32 -1.10 -29.66 1.41
N TYR A 33 -1.52 -28.41 1.62
CA TYR A 33 -2.26 -27.65 0.61
C TYR A 33 -1.98 -26.15 0.70
N SER A 34 -2.37 -25.41 -0.32
CA SER A 34 -2.33 -23.95 -0.36
C SER A 34 -3.66 -23.43 -0.90
N ILE A 35 -4.07 -22.26 -0.42
CA ILE A 35 -5.29 -21.58 -0.89
C ILE A 35 -4.85 -20.49 -1.85
N LEU A 36 -5.27 -20.60 -3.10
CA LEU A 36 -5.26 -19.50 -4.06
C LEU A 36 -6.63 -18.83 -4.04
N THR A 37 -6.66 -17.50 -3.96
CA THR A 37 -7.90 -16.73 -4.04
C THR A 37 -7.72 -15.50 -4.92
N THR A 38 -8.75 -15.24 -5.71
CA THR A 38 -8.95 -13.98 -6.46
C THR A 38 -10.20 -13.25 -5.97
N GLU A 39 -10.83 -13.73 -4.89
CA GLU A 39 -12.00 -13.09 -4.30
C GLU A 39 -11.58 -11.78 -3.63
N PRO A 40 -12.10 -10.62 -4.07
CA PRO A 40 -11.57 -9.33 -3.65
C PRO A 40 -11.55 -9.14 -2.13
N ILE A 41 -12.56 -9.64 -1.42
CA ILE A 41 -12.65 -9.51 0.03
C ILE A 41 -11.60 -10.36 0.76
N PHE A 42 -11.27 -11.55 0.24
CA PHE A 42 -10.22 -12.39 0.82
C PHE A 42 -8.84 -11.84 0.50
N VAL A 43 -8.62 -11.35 -0.72
CA VAL A 43 -7.37 -10.67 -1.08
C VAL A 43 -7.16 -9.45 -0.18
N ARG A 44 -8.20 -8.64 0.04
CA ARG A 44 -8.14 -7.49 0.96
C ARG A 44 -7.81 -7.92 2.39
N ALA A 45 -8.47 -8.95 2.92
CA ALA A 45 -8.18 -9.45 4.27
C ALA A 45 -6.73 -9.94 4.41
N LEU A 46 -6.18 -10.60 3.39
CA LEU A 46 -4.78 -11.02 3.36
C LEU A 46 -3.82 -9.82 3.29
N MET A 47 -4.14 -8.77 2.52
CA MET A 47 -3.36 -7.53 2.49
C MET A 47 -3.33 -6.85 3.85
N ASP A 48 -4.50 -6.74 4.52
CA ASP A 48 -4.59 -6.14 5.84
C ASP A 48 -3.74 -6.94 6.84
N LEU A 49 -3.84 -8.28 6.85
CA LEU A 49 -3.00 -9.15 7.69
C LEU A 49 -1.50 -8.98 7.37
N PHE A 50 -1.14 -8.95 6.08
CA PHE A 50 0.24 -8.82 5.65
C PHE A 50 0.86 -7.51 6.13
N TYR A 51 0.22 -6.37 5.90
CA TYR A 51 0.78 -5.07 6.28
C TYR A 51 0.71 -4.82 7.79
N SER A 52 -0.45 -5.07 8.42
CA SER A 52 -0.66 -4.75 9.84
C SER A 52 0.04 -5.70 10.81
N SER A 53 0.22 -6.97 10.43
CA SER A 53 0.85 -7.98 11.28
C SER A 53 2.26 -8.31 10.82
N LEU A 54 2.43 -8.77 9.58
CA LEU A 54 3.73 -9.28 9.14
C LEU A 54 4.74 -8.14 8.98
N ILE A 55 4.44 -7.13 8.17
CA ILE A 55 5.37 -6.02 7.93
C ILE A 55 5.57 -5.18 9.18
N ASN A 56 4.48 -4.76 9.84
CA ASN A 56 4.56 -3.87 11.00
C ASN A 56 5.33 -4.46 12.21
N THR A 57 5.36 -5.79 12.35
CA THR A 57 6.11 -6.46 13.45
C THR A 57 7.46 -7.04 13.01
N SER A 58 7.90 -6.75 11.79
CA SER A 58 9.18 -7.19 11.25
C SER A 58 10.25 -6.10 11.32
N THR A 59 11.51 -6.50 11.27
CA THR A 59 12.66 -5.57 11.16
C THR A 59 13.09 -5.46 9.70
N LEU A 60 13.17 -4.22 9.19
CA LEU A 60 13.71 -3.95 7.86
C LEU A 60 15.22 -4.22 7.86
N VAL A 61 15.69 -5.13 7.00
CA VAL A 61 17.12 -5.49 6.88
C VAL A 61 17.75 -4.99 5.59
N TYR A 62 16.95 -4.74 4.56
CA TYR A 62 17.42 -4.18 3.30
C TYR A 62 16.33 -3.34 2.64
N ARG A 63 16.75 -2.19 2.11
CA ARG A 63 15.95 -1.31 1.25
C ARG A 63 16.86 -0.74 0.15
N PRO A 64 16.39 -0.64 -1.10
CA PRO A 64 17.14 0.02 -2.17
C PRO A 64 17.33 1.51 -1.87
N ALA A 65 18.43 2.10 -2.33
CA ALA A 65 18.73 3.52 -2.11
C ALA A 65 17.68 4.45 -2.74
N ILE A 66 17.07 4.01 -3.85
CA ILE A 66 16.00 4.71 -4.55
C ILE A 66 14.81 3.77 -4.64
N LEU A 67 13.67 4.17 -4.10
CA LEU A 67 12.40 3.49 -4.30
C LEU A 67 11.77 4.00 -5.59
N ARG A 68 11.86 3.19 -6.65
CA ARG A 68 11.11 3.38 -7.90
C ARG A 68 10.02 2.33 -7.97
N GLY A 69 8.92 2.68 -8.63
CA GLY A 69 7.88 1.72 -9.00
C GLY A 69 6.49 2.06 -8.51
N LYS A 70 5.62 1.05 -8.63
CA LYS A 70 4.20 1.11 -8.32
C LYS A 70 3.92 0.31 -7.05
N PHE A 71 3.07 0.87 -6.20
CA PHE A 71 2.69 0.30 -4.92
C PHE A 71 1.18 0.09 -4.91
N ALA A 72 0.73 -1.13 -4.66
CA ALA A 72 -0.69 -1.49 -4.63
C ALA A 72 -1.37 -1.25 -3.26
N SER A 73 -0.68 -0.62 -2.31
CA SER A 73 -1.18 -0.36 -0.96
C SER A 73 -0.58 0.92 -0.42
N ILE A 74 -1.38 1.74 0.26
CA ILE A 74 -0.87 2.93 0.94
C ILE A 74 0.15 2.55 2.02
N TRP A 75 -0.06 1.43 2.71
CA TRP A 75 0.83 0.96 3.77
C TRP A 75 2.22 0.59 3.26
N SER A 76 2.32 0.18 1.99
CA SER A 76 3.61 -0.14 1.38
C SER A 76 4.41 1.09 0.96
N ILE A 77 3.83 2.29 0.96
CA ILE A 77 4.52 3.51 0.52
C ILE A 77 4.54 4.63 1.58
N ILE A 78 3.55 4.72 2.48
CA ILE A 78 3.35 5.88 3.35
C ILE A 78 4.53 6.15 4.29
N HIS A 79 5.17 5.13 4.83
CA HIS A 79 6.35 5.33 5.69
C HIS A 79 7.60 5.77 4.90
N LYS A 80 7.62 5.54 3.59
CA LYS A 80 8.76 5.75 2.70
C LYS A 80 8.74 7.14 2.06
N LEU A 81 7.53 7.56 1.68
CA LEU A 81 7.24 8.85 1.06
C LEU A 81 7.82 10.03 1.85
N GLN A 82 8.53 10.92 1.18
CA GLN A 82 9.09 12.15 1.73
C GLN A 82 8.32 13.37 1.25
N LYS A 83 8.38 14.44 2.04
CA LYS A 83 7.82 15.74 1.64
C LYS A 83 8.61 16.26 0.43
N GLY A 84 7.90 16.70 -0.60
CA GLY A 84 8.50 17.21 -1.84
C GLY A 84 8.56 16.20 -2.99
N GLU A 85 8.42 14.90 -2.71
CA GLU A 85 8.34 13.89 -3.78
C GLU A 85 7.07 14.08 -4.62
N LYS A 86 7.16 13.74 -5.92
CA LYS A 86 5.98 13.71 -6.79
C LYS A 86 5.38 12.32 -6.79
N LEU A 87 4.08 12.30 -6.57
CA LEU A 87 3.30 11.08 -6.51
C LEU A 87 2.15 11.14 -7.53
N ARG A 88 2.03 10.10 -8.34
CA ARG A 88 0.83 9.80 -9.12
C ARG A 88 0.03 8.75 -8.37
N VAL A 89 -1.27 8.98 -8.22
CA VAL A 89 -2.20 8.03 -7.59
C VAL A 89 -3.34 7.74 -8.55
N LYS A 90 -3.58 6.46 -8.81
CA LYS A 90 -4.76 5.95 -9.50
C LYS A 90 -5.73 5.39 -8.46
N GLY A 91 -7.00 5.76 -8.56
CA GLY A 91 -8.00 5.35 -7.58
C GLY A 91 -9.40 5.87 -7.90
N PHE A 92 -10.21 6.04 -6.87
CA PHE A 92 -11.58 6.52 -6.98
C PHE A 92 -11.79 7.79 -6.15
N GLU A 93 -12.55 8.75 -6.67
CA GLU A 93 -13.04 9.88 -5.86
C GLU A 93 -14.09 9.36 -4.89
N VAL A 94 -13.87 9.55 -3.58
CA VAL A 94 -14.69 8.95 -2.52
C VAL A 94 -16.15 9.40 -2.62
N LYS A 95 -16.39 10.67 -2.97
CA LYS A 95 -17.75 11.23 -3.03
C LYS A 95 -18.59 10.68 -4.18
N THR A 96 -17.98 10.40 -5.32
CA THR A 96 -18.70 10.07 -6.56
C THR A 96 -18.48 8.63 -7.02
N GLY A 97 -17.48 7.94 -6.49
CA GLY A 97 -17.04 6.63 -6.95
C GLY A 97 -16.36 6.66 -8.32
N ARG A 98 -16.12 7.84 -8.90
CA ARG A 98 -15.54 7.97 -10.23
C ARG A 98 -14.05 7.62 -10.20
N GLU A 99 -13.60 6.83 -11.17
CA GLU A 99 -12.17 6.56 -11.37
C GLU A 99 -11.42 7.84 -11.75
N VAL A 100 -10.33 8.11 -11.05
CA VAL A 100 -9.50 9.30 -11.24
C VAL A 100 -8.02 8.96 -11.14
N VAL A 101 -7.21 9.79 -11.81
CA VAL A 101 -5.75 9.82 -11.64
C VAL A 101 -5.39 11.21 -11.15
N VAL A 102 -4.74 11.26 -9.98
CA VAL A 102 -4.27 12.52 -9.38
C VAL A 102 -2.76 12.53 -9.34
N GLU A 103 -2.18 13.66 -9.71
CA GLU A 103 -0.74 13.90 -9.60
C GLU A 103 -0.50 15.11 -8.71
N GLY A 104 0.46 14.99 -7.80
CA GLY A 104 0.78 16.09 -6.90
C GLY A 104 2.09 15.91 -6.17
N VAL A 105 2.49 16.99 -5.50
CA VAL A 105 3.66 17.02 -4.63
C VAL A 105 3.23 16.71 -3.21
N VAL A 106 3.94 15.81 -2.56
CA VAL A 106 3.64 15.36 -1.20
C VAL A 106 3.93 16.50 -0.22
N LYS A 107 2.89 17.02 0.42
CA LYS A 107 3.00 18.09 1.42
C LYS A 107 3.18 17.55 2.82
N ASN A 108 2.42 16.51 3.16
CA ASN A 108 2.44 15.87 4.46
C ASN A 108 1.83 14.47 4.40
N LYS A 109 1.92 13.74 5.51
CA LYS A 109 1.34 12.42 5.71
C LYS A 109 0.67 12.38 7.08
N VAL A 110 -0.43 11.67 7.19
CA VAL A 110 -1.15 11.42 8.45
C VAL A 110 -1.19 9.92 8.66
N ILE A 111 -0.72 9.47 9.82
CA ILE A 111 -0.79 8.08 10.26
C ILE A 111 -1.31 8.10 11.70
N ASP A 112 -2.54 7.64 11.90
CA ASP A 112 -3.20 7.65 13.20
C ASP A 112 -4.16 6.48 13.32
N ASN A 113 -3.96 5.60 14.31
CA ASN A 113 -4.89 4.52 14.68
C ASN A 113 -5.55 3.75 13.51
N GLY A 114 -4.73 3.29 12.54
CA GLY A 114 -5.21 2.52 11.38
C GLY A 114 -5.69 3.38 10.21
N ILE A 115 -5.64 4.70 10.32
CA ILE A 115 -5.84 5.65 9.23
C ILE A 115 -4.48 6.02 8.65
N ALA A 116 -4.39 5.96 7.32
CA ALA A 116 -3.24 6.40 6.54
C ALA A 116 -3.73 7.35 5.44
N SER A 117 -3.25 8.59 5.47
CA SER A 117 -3.59 9.59 4.47
C SER A 117 -2.34 10.32 3.97
N ILE A 118 -2.26 10.53 2.66
CA ILE A 118 -1.23 11.35 2.01
C ILE A 118 -1.88 12.68 1.61
N ILE A 119 -1.25 13.80 1.99
CA ILE A 119 -1.71 15.13 1.60
C ILE A 119 -0.92 15.57 0.37
N LEU A 120 -1.58 15.63 -0.79
CA LEU A 120 -1.00 16.00 -2.08
C LEU A 120 -1.39 17.43 -2.46
N GLN A 121 -0.40 18.24 -2.83
CA GLN A 121 -0.64 19.49 -3.54
C GLN A 121 -0.70 19.19 -5.04
N THR A 122 -1.91 19.29 -5.59
CA THR A 122 -2.16 19.19 -7.03
C THR A 122 -2.25 20.59 -7.65
N ASN A 123 -2.39 20.65 -8.98
CA ASN A 123 -2.66 21.90 -9.70
C ASN A 123 -4.03 22.51 -9.35
N ASN A 124 -4.98 21.69 -8.89
CA ASN A 124 -6.35 22.09 -8.56
C ASN A 124 -6.56 22.34 -7.06
N GLY A 125 -5.50 22.26 -6.25
CA GLY A 125 -5.55 22.43 -4.80
C GLY A 125 -5.01 21.24 -4.03
N VAL A 126 -5.23 21.26 -2.72
CA VAL A 126 -4.80 20.19 -1.81
C VAL A 126 -5.84 19.08 -1.80
N VAL A 127 -5.38 17.85 -1.95
CA VAL A 127 -6.20 16.63 -1.96
C VAL A 127 -5.66 15.66 -0.92
N LYS A 128 -6.55 15.03 -0.15
CA LYS A 128 -6.21 13.93 0.75
C LYS A 128 -6.45 12.60 0.04
N VAL A 129 -5.45 11.73 0.10
CA VAL A 129 -5.47 10.41 -0.53
C VAL A 129 -5.31 9.33 0.53
N GLY A 130 -6.30 8.44 0.66
CA GLY A 130 -6.25 7.28 1.53
C GLY A 130 -5.86 6.00 0.78
N GLY A 131 -5.85 4.88 1.50
CA GLY A 131 -5.69 3.54 0.89
C GLY A 131 -7.02 2.93 0.48
N ILE A 132 -7.00 1.63 0.16
CA ILE A 132 -8.21 0.86 -0.17
C ILE A 132 -9.22 0.95 0.99
N GLY A 133 -10.48 1.25 0.70
CA GLY A 133 -11.55 1.44 1.66
C GLY A 133 -11.55 2.81 2.37
N ALA A 134 -10.81 3.80 1.87
CA ALA A 134 -10.86 5.17 2.36
C ALA A 134 -12.27 5.76 2.25
N MET A 135 -12.73 6.37 3.34
CA MET A 135 -14.05 7.05 3.41
C MET A 135 -13.96 8.49 3.89
N LEU A 136 -12.83 8.88 4.50
CA LEU A 136 -12.64 10.21 5.09
C LEU A 136 -11.83 11.13 4.17
N GLU A 137 -11.03 10.55 3.30
CA GLU A 137 -10.21 11.23 2.31
C GLU A 137 -11.01 11.62 1.06
N ASP A 138 -10.41 12.45 0.21
CA ASP A 138 -11.03 12.85 -1.05
C ASP A 138 -10.93 11.71 -2.08
N ILE A 139 -9.81 10.97 -2.06
CA ILE A 139 -9.49 9.89 -2.99
C ILE A 139 -9.17 8.59 -2.24
N GLU A 140 -9.79 7.49 -2.67
CA GLU A 140 -9.38 6.12 -2.35
C GLU A 140 -8.27 5.69 -3.32
N GLY A 141 -7.04 5.60 -2.85
CA GLY A 141 -5.87 5.23 -3.66
C GLY A 141 -5.70 3.72 -3.78
N LEU A 142 -5.59 3.23 -5.02
CA LEU A 142 -5.34 1.82 -5.33
C LEU A 142 -3.91 1.56 -5.78
N VAL A 143 -3.35 2.46 -6.59
CA VAL A 143 -1.98 2.37 -7.09
C VAL A 143 -1.29 3.69 -6.87
N PHE A 144 -0.13 3.65 -6.23
CA PHE A 144 0.72 4.79 -5.92
C PHE A 144 2.03 4.65 -6.70
N GLU A 145 2.43 5.67 -7.44
CA GLU A 145 3.64 5.67 -8.27
C GLU A 145 4.48 6.91 -7.95
N ILE A 146 5.73 6.69 -7.53
CA ILE A 146 6.69 7.78 -7.33
C ILE A 146 7.25 8.14 -8.71
N ILE A 147 7.01 9.37 -9.17
CA ILE A 147 7.34 9.83 -10.53
C ILE A 147 8.54 10.81 -10.58
N SER A 148 9.04 11.27 -9.43
CA SER A 148 10.33 11.98 -9.30
C SER A 148 10.76 12.14 -7.85
#